data_AF-A0AB33XQG5-F1
#
_entry.id   AF-A0AB33XQG5-F1
#
_cell.length_a   1.000
_cell.length_b   1.000
_cell.length_c   1.000
_cell.angle_alpha   90.00
_cell.angle_beta   90.00
_cell.angle_gamma   90.00
#
_symmetry.space_group_name_H-M   'P 1'
#
loop_
_entity.id
_entity.type
_entity.pdbx_description
1 polymer ?
#
loop_
_entity_poly.entity_id
_entity_poly.type
_entity_poly.pdbx_seq_one_letter_code
_entity_poly.pdbx_strand_id
1 'polypeptide(L)'
;MATSNTTIDQLNEAAQKTALETFAKFYLSRFFGDGLDVFSQLDEQGDLADINHYLLDNRTLTREELTSGLLTHRSGNLLDLLKQVNVTFNAQGAPETPWAKWYADQIEGLPQGL
;
A
#
# COMPACT_ATOMS: atom_id res chain seq x y z
N MET A 1 24.21 -10.42 -12.68
CA MET A 1 22.84 -9.88 -12.82
C MET A 1 22.73 -8.69 -11.89
N ALA A 2 22.35 -7.51 -12.38
CA ALA A 2 22.09 -6.37 -11.51
C ALA A 2 20.66 -6.50 -10.96
N THR A 3 20.52 -6.82 -9.68
CA THR A 3 19.25 -6.69 -8.95
C THR A 3 18.96 -5.20 -8.81
N SER A 4 18.13 -4.69 -9.72
CA SER A 4 17.79 -3.26 -9.75
C SER A 4 16.74 -3.00 -8.67
N ASN A 5 17.22 -2.75 -7.45
CA ASN A 5 16.39 -2.46 -6.27
C ASN A 5 15.74 -1.07 -6.40
N THR A 6 14.81 -0.92 -7.33
CA THR A 6 14.18 0.36 -7.67
C THR A 6 13.11 0.68 -6.64
N THR A 7 13.28 1.77 -5.91
CA THR A 7 12.29 2.31 -4.97
C THR A 7 11.21 3.11 -5.70
N ILE A 8 10.09 3.40 -5.03
CA ILE A 8 8.97 4.15 -5.61
C ILE A 8 9.39 5.52 -6.19
N ASP A 9 10.25 6.26 -5.50
CA ASP A 9 10.75 7.58 -5.94
C ASP A 9 11.69 7.50 -7.17
N GLN A 10 12.21 6.31 -7.49
CA GLN A 10 13.08 6.08 -8.65
C GLN A 10 12.31 5.62 -9.90
N LEU A 11 11.02 5.32 -9.78
CA LEU A 11 10.16 4.98 -10.90
C LEU A 11 9.78 6.24 -11.70
N ASN A 12 9.52 6.05 -13.01
CA ASN A 12 8.87 7.08 -13.82
C ASN A 12 7.38 7.23 -13.43
N GLU A 13 6.76 8.35 -13.79
CA GLU A 13 5.38 8.69 -13.41
C GLU A 13 4.34 7.61 -13.74
N ALA A 14 4.46 6.93 -14.88
CA ALA A 14 3.54 5.86 -15.27
C ALA A 14 3.71 4.62 -14.38
N ALA A 15 4.96 4.25 -14.06
CA ALA A 15 5.26 3.17 -13.13
C ALA A 15 4.87 3.52 -11.68
N GLN A 16 5.05 4.76 -11.23
CA GLN A 16 4.54 5.21 -9.93
C GLN A 16 3.01 5.08 -9.84
N LYS A 17 2.28 5.44 -10.90
CA LYS A 17 0.83 5.25 -10.98
C LYS A 17 0.43 3.77 -10.89
N THR A 18 1.10 2.86 -11.58
CA THR A 18 0.89 1.40 -11.45
C THR A 18 1.15 0.92 -10.02
N ALA A 19 2.24 1.37 -9.40
CA ALA A 19 2.60 1.00 -8.04
C ALA A 19 1.52 1.44 -7.03
N LEU A 20 1.09 2.71 -7.10
CA LEU A 20 0.02 3.25 -6.26
C LEU A 20 -1.33 2.56 -6.51
N GLU A 21 -1.69 2.26 -7.76
CA GLU A 21 -2.95 1.57 -8.07
C GLU A 21 -2.97 0.13 -7.53
N THR A 22 -1.88 -0.62 -7.70
CA THR A 22 -1.80 -1.99 -7.17
C THR A 22 -1.76 -2.00 -5.64
N PHE A 23 -1.07 -1.04 -5.03
CA PHE A 23 -1.04 -0.84 -3.57
C PHE A 23 -2.41 -0.46 -3.02
N ALA A 24 -3.12 0.49 -3.63
CA ALA A 24 -4.46 0.91 -3.20
C ALA A 24 -5.47 -0.27 -3.26
N LYS A 25 -5.43 -1.08 -4.32
CA LYS A 25 -6.26 -2.30 -4.43
C LYS A 25 -5.93 -3.34 -3.36
N PHE A 26 -4.64 -3.55 -3.10
CA PHE A 26 -4.19 -4.43 -2.02
C PHE A 26 -4.66 -3.94 -0.65
N TYR A 27 -4.43 -2.66 -0.34
CA TYR A 27 -4.89 -2.00 0.88
C TYR A 27 -6.41 -2.14 1.06
N LEU A 28 -7.20 -1.91 0.00
CA LEU A 28 -8.66 -2.09 0.04
C LEU A 28 -9.09 -3.54 0.28
N SER A 29 -8.35 -4.53 -0.22
CA SER A 29 -8.60 -5.93 0.15
C SER A 29 -8.31 -6.15 1.64
N ARG A 30 -7.24 -5.53 2.14
CA ARG A 30 -6.73 -5.63 3.51
C ARG A 30 -7.70 -5.00 4.53
N PHE A 31 -8.19 -3.78 4.27
CA PHE A 31 -9.15 -3.02 5.10
C PHE A 31 -10.50 -3.72 5.30
N PHE A 32 -11.03 -4.40 4.27
CA PHE A 32 -12.34 -5.05 4.33
C PHE A 32 -12.29 -6.55 4.70
N GLY A 33 -11.11 -7.12 4.91
CA GLY A 33 -10.91 -8.53 5.25
C GLY A 33 -10.25 -8.70 6.62
N ASP A 34 -9.18 -9.48 6.65
CA ASP A 34 -8.37 -9.89 7.81
C ASP A 34 -7.47 -8.77 8.43
N GLY A 35 -7.97 -7.54 8.57
CA GLY A 35 -7.28 -6.45 9.31
C GLY A 35 -6.09 -5.76 8.61
N LEU A 36 -5.55 -4.72 9.27
CA LEU A 36 -4.47 -3.81 8.77
C LEU A 36 -3.25 -3.76 9.72
N ASP A 37 -3.06 -4.78 10.56
CA ASP A 37 -2.17 -4.72 11.73
C ASP A 37 -0.70 -4.42 11.39
N VAL A 38 -0.20 -4.93 10.25
CA VAL A 38 1.16 -4.60 9.75
C VAL A 38 1.30 -3.10 9.50
N PHE A 39 0.30 -2.46 8.87
CA PHE A 39 0.36 -1.03 8.58
C PHE A 39 0.23 -0.17 9.83
N SER A 40 -0.48 -0.63 10.86
CA SER A 40 -0.58 0.08 12.15
C SER A 40 0.72 0.13 12.95
N GLN A 41 1.70 -0.71 12.61
CA GLN A 41 3.04 -0.67 13.17
C GLN A 41 4.04 0.10 12.29
N LEU A 42 3.73 0.29 11.01
CA LEU A 42 4.56 1.04 10.06
C LEU A 42 4.22 2.54 10.07
N ASP A 43 2.94 2.91 10.23
CA ASP A 43 2.48 4.29 10.12
C ASP A 43 2.92 5.18 11.31
N GLU A 44 4.02 5.89 11.11
CA GLU A 44 4.53 6.89 12.05
C GLU A 44 3.85 8.27 11.91
N GLN A 45 3.11 8.52 10.82
CA GLN A 45 2.68 9.87 10.41
C GLN A 45 1.17 10.11 10.45
N GLY A 46 0.36 9.06 10.53
CA GLY A 46 -1.11 9.12 10.52
C GLY A 46 -1.74 8.86 9.15
N ASP A 47 -0.96 8.46 8.15
CA ASP A 47 -1.44 8.15 6.80
C ASP A 47 -2.50 7.05 6.79
N LEU A 48 -2.33 6.03 7.64
CA LEU A 48 -3.29 4.95 7.85
C LEU A 48 -4.63 5.48 8.34
N ALA A 49 -4.60 6.44 9.27
CA ALA A 49 -5.81 7.03 9.84
C ALA A 49 -6.57 7.87 8.81
N ASP A 50 -5.86 8.70 8.03
CA ASP A 50 -6.46 9.56 7.00
C ASP A 50 -7.03 8.79 5.80
N ILE A 51 -6.39 7.66 5.43
CA ILE A 51 -6.91 6.71 4.44
C ILE A 51 -8.15 6.00 5.01
N ASN A 52 -8.07 5.47 6.23
CA ASN A 52 -9.19 4.73 6.84
C ASN A 52 -10.42 5.60 7.06
N HIS A 53 -10.24 6.86 7.50
CA HIS A 53 -11.33 7.80 7.67
C HIS A 53 -12.04 8.07 6.35
N TYR A 54 -11.28 8.32 5.26
CA TYR A 54 -11.85 8.46 3.92
C TYR A 54 -12.66 7.22 3.49
N LEU A 55 -12.15 6.01 3.75
CA LEU A 55 -12.85 4.77 3.40
C LEU A 55 -14.14 4.55 4.22
N LEU A 56 -14.15 4.94 5.49
CA LEU A 56 -15.33 4.84 6.35
C LEU A 56 -16.43 5.82 5.91
N ASP A 57 -16.08 7.07 5.59
CA ASP A 57 -17.00 8.09 5.07
C ASP A 57 -17.62 7.67 3.73
N ASN A 58 -16.84 6.99 2.89
CA ASN A 58 -17.25 6.61 1.53
C ASN A 58 -17.66 5.13 1.40
N ARG A 59 -17.89 4.41 2.51
CA ARG A 59 -18.10 2.95 2.55
C ARG A 59 -19.27 2.39 1.72
N THR A 60 -20.14 3.25 1.19
CA THR A 60 -21.25 2.88 0.29
C THR A 60 -20.84 2.76 -1.18
N LEU A 61 -19.64 3.26 -1.53
CA LEU A 61 -19.08 3.16 -2.88
C LEU A 61 -18.58 1.75 -3.21
N THR A 62 -18.52 1.44 -4.50
CA THR A 62 -17.90 0.20 -5.02
C THR A 62 -16.38 0.17 -4.79
N ARG A 63 -15.75 -1.00 -4.97
CA ARG A 63 -14.28 -1.12 -4.78
C ARG A 63 -13.50 -0.31 -5.81
N GLU A 64 -14.05 -0.21 -7.00
CA GLU A 64 -13.54 0.57 -8.13
C GLU A 64 -13.61 2.07 -7.83
N GLU A 65 -14.75 2.55 -7.36
CA GLU A 65 -14.94 3.95 -6.92
C GLU A 65 -14.06 4.30 -5.72
N LEU A 66 -13.93 3.42 -4.73
CA LEU A 66 -13.02 3.61 -3.60
C LEU A 66 -11.55 3.65 -4.04
N THR A 67 -11.15 2.78 -4.98
CA THR A 67 -9.77 2.79 -5.53
C THR A 67 -9.49 4.11 -6.24
N SER A 68 -10.40 4.55 -7.12
CA SER A 68 -10.30 5.83 -7.84
C SER A 68 -10.27 7.03 -6.88
N GLY A 69 -11.14 7.01 -5.86
CA GLY A 69 -11.23 8.03 -4.83
C GLY A 69 -9.96 8.13 -3.98
N LEU A 70 -9.37 7.01 -3.58
CA LEU A 70 -8.07 7.00 -2.89
C LEU A 70 -6.96 7.58 -3.77
N LEU A 71 -6.87 7.17 -5.04
CA LEU A 71 -5.86 7.70 -5.98
C LEU A 71 -6.05 9.21 -6.28
N THR A 72 -7.28 9.72 -6.16
CA THR A 72 -7.60 11.13 -6.41
C THR A 72 -7.41 12.00 -5.16
N HIS A 73 -7.80 11.51 -3.98
CA HIS A 73 -7.92 12.32 -2.75
C HIS A 73 -6.95 11.94 -1.63
N ARG A 74 -6.26 10.80 -1.73
CA ARG A 74 -5.34 10.22 -0.73
C ARG A 74 -4.07 9.65 -1.36
N SER A 75 -3.71 10.06 -2.58
CA SER A 75 -2.51 9.57 -3.27
C SER A 75 -1.21 9.98 -2.57
N GLY A 76 -1.18 11.11 -1.86
CA GLY A 76 -0.08 11.48 -0.95
C GLY A 76 0.08 10.46 0.17
N ASN A 77 -0.96 10.27 1.00
CA ASN A 77 -0.93 9.30 2.09
C ASN A 77 -0.61 7.86 1.62
N LEU A 78 -1.15 7.45 0.46
CA LEU A 78 -0.81 6.16 -0.15
C LEU A 78 0.66 6.07 -0.53
N LEU A 79 1.25 7.13 -1.08
CA LEU A 79 2.67 7.19 -1.46
C LEU A 79 3.57 7.17 -0.22
N ASP A 80 3.23 7.92 0.82
CA ASP A 80 4.03 8.01 2.04
C ASP A 80 3.97 6.72 2.88
N LEU A 81 2.80 6.06 2.95
CA LEU A 81 2.70 4.70 3.49
C LEU A 81 3.45 3.67 2.62
N LEU A 82 3.40 3.80 1.28
CA LEU A 82 4.12 2.92 0.35
C LEU A 82 5.65 3.04 0.46
N LYS A 83 6.17 4.19 0.91
CA LYS A 83 7.59 4.39 1.22
C LYS A 83 7.99 3.64 2.49
N GLN A 84 7.17 3.71 3.53
CA GLN A 84 7.39 3.02 4.81
C GLN A 84 7.38 1.48 4.64
N VAL A 85 6.54 0.99 3.72
CA VAL A 85 6.47 -0.42 3.28
C VAL A 85 7.77 -0.94 2.65
N ASN A 86 8.64 -0.06 2.13
CA ASN A 86 10.01 -0.34 1.68
C ASN A 86 10.17 -1.55 0.73
N VAL A 87 9.26 -1.72 -0.23
CA VAL A 87 9.40 -2.72 -1.30
C VAL A 87 10.11 -2.16 -2.53
N THR A 88 10.73 -3.05 -3.30
CA THR A 88 11.31 -2.74 -4.62
C THR A 88 10.32 -3.06 -5.75
N PHE A 89 10.43 -2.31 -6.84
CA PHE A 89 9.56 -2.43 -8.01
C PHE A 89 10.37 -2.70 -9.28
N ASN A 90 9.71 -3.35 -10.25
CA ASN A 90 10.23 -3.44 -11.61
C ASN A 90 9.99 -2.14 -12.39
N ALA A 91 10.52 -2.05 -13.62
CA ALA A 91 10.41 -0.87 -14.46
C ALA A 91 8.96 -0.48 -14.88
N GLN A 92 7.98 -1.35 -14.63
CA GLN A 92 6.55 -1.12 -14.89
C GLN A 92 5.79 -0.69 -13.63
N GLY A 93 6.42 -0.70 -12.45
CA GLY A 93 5.81 -0.36 -11.17
C GLY A 93 5.04 -1.50 -10.51
N ALA A 94 5.21 -2.75 -10.97
CA ALA A 94 4.77 -3.90 -10.18
C ALA A 94 5.83 -4.21 -9.11
N PRO A 95 5.43 -4.57 -7.87
CA PRO A 95 6.38 -4.91 -6.83
C PRO A 95 7.07 -6.23 -7.14
N GLU A 96 8.38 -6.31 -6.90
CA GLU A 96 9.18 -7.53 -7.12
C GLU A 96 8.77 -8.67 -6.17
N THR A 97 8.21 -8.33 -5.00
CA THR A 97 7.53 -9.27 -4.10
C THR A 97 6.02 -9.05 -4.18
N PRO A 98 5.21 -10.06 -4.53
CA PRO A 98 3.75 -9.92 -4.56
C PRO A 98 3.18 -9.48 -3.21
N TRP A 99 2.23 -8.54 -3.21
CA TRP A 99 1.68 -7.93 -2.00
C TRP A 99 1.23 -8.92 -0.91
N ALA A 100 0.55 -9.99 -1.31
CA ALA A 100 0.10 -11.02 -0.38
C ALA A 100 1.26 -11.78 0.29
N LYS A 101 2.37 -12.00 -0.43
CA LYS A 101 3.59 -12.58 0.15
C LYS A 101 4.28 -11.58 1.08
N TRP A 102 4.48 -10.33 0.63
CA TRP A 102 5.10 -9.30 1.47
C TRP A 102 4.39 -9.17 2.82
N TYR A 103 3.05 -9.14 2.82
CA TYR A 103 2.26 -9.01 4.05
C TYR A 103 2.37 -10.24 4.97
N ALA A 104 2.40 -11.45 4.41
CA ALA A 104 2.64 -12.66 5.18
C ALA A 104 4.04 -12.66 5.81
N ASP A 105 5.07 -12.29 5.03
CA ASP A 105 6.44 -12.18 5.51
C ASP A 105 6.57 -11.11 6.62
N GLN A 106 5.78 -10.02 6.58
CA GLN A 106 5.72 -9.05 7.69
C GLN A 106 5.08 -9.66 8.95
N ILE A 107 3.95 -10.38 8.83
CA ILE A 107 3.28 -11.02 9.99
C ILE A 107 4.18 -12.04 10.66
N GLU A 108 4.91 -12.86 9.90
CA GLU A 108 5.88 -13.82 10.43
C GLU A 108 7.02 -13.13 11.19
N GLY A 109 7.40 -11.92 10.78
CA GLY A 109 8.39 -11.08 11.46
C GLY A 109 7.87 -10.35 12.71
N LEU A 110 6.54 -10.26 12.92
CA LEU A 110 5.99 -9.67 14.13
C LEU A 110 6.22 -10.59 15.34
N PRO A 111 6.60 -10.04 16.52
CA PRO A 111 6.77 -10.85 17.72
C PRO A 111 5.45 -11.53 18.10
N GLN A 112 5.42 -12.87 17.95
CA GLN A 112 4.27 -13.72 18.23
C GLN A 112 4.07 -13.88 19.75
N GLY A 113 3.53 -12.85 20.38
CA GLY A 113 3.04 -12.85 21.76
C GLY A 113 3.97 -12.23 22.81
N LEU A 114 3.32 -11.55 23.77
CA LEU A 114 3.73 -11.42 25.18
C LEU A 114 2.81 -12.30 26.02
#